data_AF-A0A1Y2FWM0-F1
#
_entry.id   AF-A0A1Y2FWM0-F1
#
_cell.length_a   1.000
_cell.length_b   1.000
_cell.length_c   1.000
_cell.angle_alpha   90.00
_cell.angle_beta   90.00
_cell.angle_gamma   90.00
#
_symmetry.space_group_name_H-M   'P 1'
#
loop_
_entity.id
_entity.type
_entity.pdbx_description
1 polymer ?
#
loop_
_entity_poly.entity_id
_entity_poly.type
_entity_poly.pdbx_seq_one_letter_code
_entity_poly.pdbx_strand_id
1 'polypeptide(L)'
;MSHSIHTLPDIPPNAAHSQPLTTTHAESESPNRPPPLPFTTSGWRWLKPAGYVILLLVLNLVVPLVCFYSLRSRSVCPPGVLVLLEDSVGVDWAYGVGWRRAVIDRYHASPGFRRLMWWQTVWWTAWGGVYIAVTAVVAWVADITFAFGWCAAGSFFLFALLSGVGSYMLSKWGLERERREWALGRHAHTEEEKMRRSRRRRGVVEV
;
A
#
# COMPACT_ATOMS: atom_id res chain seq x y z
N MET A 1 -45.93 40.43 61.91
CA MET A 1 -44.58 40.36 61.32
C MET A 1 -44.11 38.93 61.50
N SER A 2 -44.29 38.09 60.48
CA SER A 2 -43.23 37.62 59.55
C SER A 2 -42.18 36.79 60.30
N HIS A 3 -41.92 35.51 60.01
CA HIS A 3 -41.79 34.85 58.71
C HIS A 3 -42.17 33.36 58.80
N SER A 4 -42.93 32.84 57.82
CA SER A 4 -43.08 31.39 57.61
C SER A 4 -41.94 30.88 56.73
N ILE A 5 -41.25 29.84 57.20
CA ILE A 5 -40.23 29.08 56.47
C ILE A 5 -40.95 28.06 55.59
N HIS A 6 -40.65 28.09 54.30
CA HIS A 6 -41.09 27.13 53.31
C HIS A 6 -40.30 25.82 53.50
N THR A 7 -40.95 24.75 53.98
CA THR A 7 -40.38 23.39 53.97
C THR A 7 -40.80 22.68 52.67
N LEU A 8 -39.82 22.07 52.00
CA LEU A 8 -39.96 21.23 50.80
C LEU A 8 -40.80 19.97 51.09
N PRO A 9 -41.57 19.45 50.12
CA PRO A 9 -42.26 18.17 50.25
C PRO A 9 -41.27 16.99 50.15
N ASP A 10 -41.48 15.99 51.01
CA ASP A 10 -40.77 14.72 51.05
C ASP A 10 -40.83 13.98 49.72
N ILE A 11 -39.67 13.67 49.15
CA ILE A 11 -39.53 12.79 47.98
C ILE A 11 -39.51 11.35 48.50
N PRO A 12 -40.48 10.48 48.10
CA PRO A 12 -40.45 9.09 48.50
C PRO A 12 -39.26 8.36 47.87
N PRO A 13 -38.59 7.45 48.60
CA PRO A 13 -37.49 6.69 48.05
C PRO A 13 -38.07 5.59 47.13
N ASN A 14 -37.42 5.41 45.99
CA ASN A 14 -37.44 4.14 45.25
C ASN A 14 -38.71 3.85 44.41
N ALA A 15 -38.97 4.68 43.40
CA ALA A 15 -39.70 4.24 42.21
C ALA A 15 -38.75 3.42 41.33
N ALA A 16 -38.59 2.14 41.69
CA ALA A 16 -37.98 1.14 40.85
C ALA A 16 -38.73 1.07 39.51
N HIS A 17 -38.07 1.47 38.42
CA HIS A 17 -38.47 1.07 37.09
C HIS A 17 -38.25 -0.44 36.94
N SER A 18 -39.25 -1.23 37.28
CA SER A 18 -39.38 -2.63 36.90
C SER A 18 -39.66 -2.71 35.40
N GLN A 19 -38.59 -2.72 34.61
CA GLN A 19 -38.63 -3.30 33.27
C GLN A 19 -39.00 -4.80 33.41
N PRO A 20 -39.95 -5.34 32.63
CA PRO A 20 -40.23 -6.77 32.65
C PRO A 20 -39.05 -7.50 32.00
N LEU A 21 -38.13 -7.98 32.83
CA LEU A 21 -37.06 -8.89 32.42
C LEU A 21 -37.74 -10.19 31.97
N THR A 22 -37.97 -10.33 30.67
CA THR A 22 -38.51 -11.55 30.08
C THR A 22 -37.58 -12.70 30.45
N THR A 23 -38.10 -13.54 31.33
CA THR A 23 -37.48 -14.72 31.88
C THR A 23 -37.22 -15.74 30.78
N THR A 24 -35.97 -15.84 30.35
CA THR A 24 -35.44 -17.04 29.68
C THR A 24 -34.03 -17.31 30.19
N HIS A 25 -33.86 -17.29 31.52
CA HIS A 25 -32.66 -17.76 32.22
C HIS A 25 -33.08 -18.69 33.34
N ALA A 26 -33.64 -19.83 32.96
CA ALA A 26 -33.94 -20.93 33.87
C ALA A 26 -33.51 -22.25 33.22
N GLU A 27 -32.25 -22.39 32.83
CA GLU A 27 -31.65 -23.71 32.64
C GLU A 27 -30.12 -23.68 32.66
N SER A 28 -29.53 -24.61 33.45
CA SER A 28 -28.10 -24.96 33.53
C SER A 28 -27.20 -24.15 34.47
N GLU A 29 -27.55 -24.07 35.76
CA GLU A 29 -26.56 -23.87 36.84
C GLU A 29 -25.94 -25.24 37.20
N SER A 30 -24.92 -25.65 36.44
CA SER A 30 -24.09 -26.82 36.75
C SER A 30 -22.74 -26.30 37.27
N PRO A 31 -22.32 -26.61 38.51
CA PRO A 31 -21.13 -26.03 39.16
C PRO A 31 -19.79 -26.37 38.48
N ASN A 32 -19.79 -27.27 37.49
CA ASN A 32 -18.60 -27.71 36.75
C ASN A 32 -18.53 -27.21 35.30
N ARG A 33 -19.30 -26.18 34.89
CA ARG A 33 -19.20 -25.62 33.53
C ARG A 33 -18.76 -24.15 33.57
N PRO A 34 -17.74 -23.75 32.78
CA PRO A 34 -17.37 -22.36 32.65
C PRO A 34 -18.53 -21.55 32.07
N PRO A 35 -18.66 -20.25 32.44
CA PRO A 35 -19.77 -19.41 31.99
C PRO A 35 -19.81 -19.38 30.45
N PRO A 36 -21.00 -19.48 29.83
CA PRO A 36 -21.12 -19.45 28.39
C PRO A 36 -20.66 -18.08 27.86
N LEU A 37 -19.69 -18.09 26.96
CA LEU A 37 -19.21 -16.88 26.32
C LEU A 37 -20.33 -16.28 25.44
N PRO A 38 -20.52 -14.95 25.40
CA PRO A 38 -21.65 -14.28 24.72
C PRO A 38 -21.68 -14.45 23.19
N PHE A 39 -20.77 -15.25 22.63
CA PHE A 39 -20.71 -15.60 21.21
C PHE A 39 -21.14 -17.05 20.91
N THR A 40 -21.84 -17.73 21.83
CA THR A 40 -22.51 -19.02 21.53
C THR A 40 -23.62 -18.82 20.48
N THR A 41 -23.21 -18.82 19.21
CA THR A 41 -24.10 -18.70 18.05
C THR A 41 -24.62 -20.08 17.68
N SER A 42 -25.84 -20.36 18.12
CA SER A 42 -26.65 -21.50 17.69
C SER A 42 -27.02 -21.39 16.21
N GLY A 43 -27.07 -22.52 15.50
CA GLY A 43 -27.73 -22.68 14.19
C GLY A 43 -26.90 -22.57 12.91
N TRP A 44 -25.77 -21.84 12.88
CA TRP A 44 -25.02 -21.57 11.64
C TRP A 44 -23.49 -21.53 11.82
N ARG A 45 -22.99 -22.42 12.70
CA ARG A 45 -21.62 -22.45 13.24
C ARG A 45 -20.52 -22.54 12.17
N TRP A 46 -20.82 -23.13 11.02
CA TRP A 46 -19.84 -23.41 9.97
C TRP A 46 -19.90 -22.43 8.80
N LEU A 47 -21.04 -21.76 8.56
CA LEU A 47 -21.23 -20.91 7.39
C LEU A 47 -20.50 -19.56 7.49
N LYS A 48 -20.37 -18.99 8.68
CA LYS A 48 -19.57 -17.78 8.90
C LYS A 48 -18.06 -18.03 8.69
N PRO A 49 -17.43 -19.03 9.34
CA PRO A 49 -16.02 -19.32 9.08
C PRO A 49 -15.80 -19.88 7.67
N ALA A 50 -16.70 -20.71 7.12
CA ALA A 50 -16.58 -21.18 5.74
C ALA A 50 -16.72 -20.03 4.74
N GLY A 51 -17.65 -19.10 4.97
CA GLY A 51 -17.78 -17.88 4.17
C GLY A 51 -16.53 -17.01 4.24
N TYR A 52 -15.92 -16.88 5.42
CA TYR A 52 -14.64 -16.17 5.59
C TYR A 52 -13.48 -16.88 4.88
N VAL A 53 -13.39 -18.21 4.96
CA VAL A 53 -12.37 -19.01 4.24
C VAL A 53 -12.56 -18.92 2.73
N ILE A 54 -13.81 -18.97 2.24
CA ILE A 54 -14.14 -18.78 0.82
C ILE A 54 -13.77 -17.36 0.40
N LEU A 55 -14.10 -16.35 1.20
CA LEU A 55 -13.72 -14.96 0.95
C LEU A 55 -12.19 -14.82 0.88
N LEU A 56 -11.45 -15.43 1.83
CA LEU A 56 -9.99 -15.46 1.82
C LEU A 56 -9.44 -16.16 0.59
N LEU A 57 -9.99 -17.31 0.19
CA LEU A 57 -9.58 -18.02 -1.03
C LEU A 57 -9.88 -17.17 -2.27
N VAL A 58 -11.03 -16.53 -2.34
CA VAL A 58 -11.38 -15.68 -3.49
C VAL A 58 -10.43 -14.48 -3.57
N LEU A 59 -10.22 -13.74 -2.48
CA LEU A 59 -9.38 -12.54 -2.45
C LEU A 59 -7.87 -12.84 -2.57
N ASN A 60 -7.39 -13.91 -1.93
CA ASN A 60 -5.94 -14.19 -1.87
C ASN A 60 -5.46 -15.21 -2.91
N LEU A 61 -6.36 -16.03 -3.48
CA LEU A 61 -5.99 -17.04 -4.49
C LEU A 61 -6.65 -16.78 -5.84
N VAL A 62 -7.99 -16.67 -5.90
CA VAL A 62 -8.71 -16.57 -7.18
C VAL A 62 -8.46 -15.22 -7.86
N VAL A 63 -8.60 -14.10 -7.14
CA VAL A 63 -8.39 -12.76 -7.70
C VAL A 63 -6.96 -12.57 -8.21
N PRO A 64 -5.90 -12.90 -7.46
CA PRO A 64 -4.53 -12.78 -7.97
C PRO A 64 -4.26 -13.69 -9.16
N LEU A 65 -4.77 -14.93 -9.17
CA LEU A 65 -4.60 -15.84 -10.31
C LEU A 65 -5.34 -15.34 -11.55
N VAL A 66 -6.60 -14.93 -11.42
CA VAL A 66 -7.39 -14.40 -12.53
C VAL A 66 -6.75 -13.13 -13.08
N CYS A 67 -6.32 -12.20 -12.22
CA CYS A 67 -5.57 -11.02 -12.64
C CYS A 67 -4.27 -11.42 -13.36
N PHE A 68 -3.46 -12.30 -12.77
CA PHE A 68 -2.19 -12.74 -13.36
C PHE A 68 -2.38 -13.39 -14.74
N TYR A 69 -3.30 -14.33 -14.89
CA TYR A 69 -3.54 -15.01 -16.17
C TYR A 69 -4.21 -14.09 -17.21
N SER A 70 -5.09 -13.18 -16.78
CA SER A 70 -5.72 -12.21 -17.68
C SER A 70 -4.72 -11.17 -18.20
N LEU A 71 -3.78 -10.73 -17.35
CA LEU A 71 -2.75 -9.74 -17.68
C LEU A 71 -1.58 -10.36 -18.47
N ARG A 72 -1.29 -11.65 -18.28
CA ARG A 72 -0.15 -12.35 -18.91
C ARG A 72 -0.30 -12.52 -20.43
N SER A 73 -1.52 -12.52 -20.98
CA SER A 73 -1.70 -12.90 -22.39
C SER A 73 -1.35 -11.81 -23.41
N ARG A 74 -1.05 -10.56 -23.00
CA ARG A 74 -0.99 -9.44 -23.98
C ARG A 74 0.23 -8.52 -23.93
N SER A 75 1.07 -8.54 -22.90
CA SER A 75 2.19 -7.59 -22.85
C SER A 75 3.21 -7.92 -21.76
N VAL A 76 4.48 -7.58 -21.99
CA VAL A 76 5.53 -7.56 -20.95
C VAL A 76 5.03 -6.64 -19.84
N CYS A 77 4.82 -7.18 -18.63
CA CYS A 77 4.34 -6.37 -17.52
C CYS A 77 5.31 -5.21 -17.28
N PRO A 78 4.85 -3.94 -17.39
CA PRO A 78 5.68 -2.81 -17.02
C PRO A 78 6.10 -2.92 -15.55
N PRO A 79 7.28 -2.40 -15.18
CA PRO A 79 7.73 -2.42 -13.79
C PRO A 79 6.69 -1.74 -12.89
N GLY A 80 6.43 -2.32 -11.71
CA GLY A 80 5.33 -1.89 -10.84
C GLY A 80 5.36 -0.41 -10.48
N VAL A 81 6.56 0.16 -10.29
CA VAL A 81 6.71 1.60 -10.02
C VAL A 81 6.30 2.47 -11.21
N LEU A 82 6.47 2.02 -12.45
CA LEU A 82 6.02 2.81 -13.61
C LEU A 82 4.49 2.91 -13.64
N VAL A 83 3.79 1.83 -13.29
CA VAL A 83 2.32 1.82 -13.19
C VAL A 83 1.84 2.70 -12.05
N LEU A 84 2.46 2.59 -10.87
CA LEU A 84 2.14 3.44 -9.72
C LEU A 84 2.42 4.92 -10.01
N LEU A 85 3.52 5.19 -10.71
CA LEU A 85 3.90 6.54 -11.11
C LEU A 85 2.87 7.12 -12.10
N GLU A 86 2.44 6.34 -13.10
CA GLU A 86 1.41 6.75 -14.05
C GLU A 86 0.07 7.04 -13.36
N ASP A 87 -0.36 6.16 -12.45
CA ASP A 87 -1.66 6.23 -11.81
C ASP A 87 -1.68 7.32 -10.73
N SER A 88 -0.80 7.27 -9.74
CA SER A 88 -0.79 8.24 -8.64
C SER A 88 -0.47 9.65 -9.11
N VAL A 89 0.58 9.85 -9.92
CA VAL A 89 0.95 11.22 -10.33
C VAL A 89 0.02 11.73 -11.42
N GLY A 90 -0.48 10.85 -12.27
CA GLY A 90 -1.44 11.21 -13.31
C GLY A 90 -2.84 11.51 -12.76
N VAL A 91 -3.27 10.85 -11.70
CA VAL A 91 -4.60 11.05 -11.07
C VAL A 91 -4.49 12.00 -9.88
N ASP A 92 -3.74 11.64 -8.84
CA ASP A 92 -3.73 12.36 -7.56
C ASP A 92 -3.06 13.73 -7.66
N TRP A 93 -2.08 13.86 -8.56
CA TRP A 93 -1.36 15.11 -8.79
C TRP A 93 -1.84 15.89 -10.01
N ALA A 94 -2.90 15.42 -10.66
CA ALA A 94 -3.61 16.09 -11.76
C ALA A 94 -2.73 16.56 -12.95
N TYR A 95 -1.55 15.96 -13.18
CA TYR A 95 -0.71 16.30 -14.33
C TYR A 95 -1.31 15.89 -15.69
N GLY A 96 -2.32 15.02 -15.68
CA GLY A 96 -3.12 14.67 -16.85
C GLY A 96 -2.40 13.79 -17.89
N VAL A 97 -3.05 13.63 -19.05
CA VAL A 97 -2.66 12.67 -20.09
C VAL A 97 -1.33 13.02 -20.78
N GLY A 98 -1.04 14.32 -20.93
CA GLY A 98 0.19 14.77 -21.57
C GLY A 98 1.45 14.31 -20.82
N TRP A 99 1.42 14.40 -19.49
CA TRP A 99 2.52 13.93 -18.65
C TRP A 99 2.68 12.41 -18.72
N ARG A 100 1.57 11.65 -18.68
CA ARG A 100 1.62 10.18 -18.80
C ARG A 100 2.29 9.74 -20.10
N ARG A 101 1.90 10.34 -21.23
CA ARG A 101 2.53 10.05 -22.54
C ARG A 101 4.01 10.37 -22.54
N ALA A 102 4.41 11.53 -22.00
CA ALA A 102 5.83 11.90 -21.93
C ALA A 102 6.68 10.91 -21.11
N VAL A 103 6.13 10.39 -20.00
CA VAL A 103 6.82 9.38 -19.18
C VAL A 103 6.93 8.03 -19.91
N ILE A 104 5.86 7.59 -20.57
CA ILE A 104 5.85 6.36 -21.37
C ILE A 104 6.80 6.47 -22.56
N ASP A 105 6.77 7.59 -23.29
CA ASP A 105 7.66 7.85 -24.42
C ASP A 105 9.13 7.83 -23.97
N ARG A 106 9.44 8.43 -22.82
CA ARG A 106 10.78 8.36 -22.22
C ARG A 106 11.17 6.92 -21.86
N TYR A 107 10.25 6.15 -21.29
CA TYR A 107 10.50 4.74 -20.95
C TYR A 107 10.82 3.89 -22.18
N HIS A 108 10.16 4.14 -23.31
CA HIS A 108 10.50 3.47 -24.56
C HIS A 108 11.81 4.00 -25.17
N ALA A 109 12.08 5.30 -25.07
CA ALA A 109 13.26 5.93 -25.64
C ALA A 109 14.58 5.60 -24.92
N SER A 110 14.62 5.56 -23.58
CA SER A 110 15.87 5.38 -22.84
C SER A 110 15.99 4.05 -22.09
N PRO A 111 17.00 3.22 -22.41
CA PRO A 111 17.27 1.99 -21.64
C PRO A 111 17.68 2.28 -20.19
N GLY A 112 18.36 3.41 -19.95
CA GLY A 112 18.74 3.86 -18.61
C GLY A 112 17.53 4.11 -17.70
N PHE A 113 16.47 4.75 -18.22
CA PHE A 113 15.25 4.99 -17.46
C PHE A 113 14.47 3.70 -17.20
N ARG A 114 14.42 2.76 -18.15
CA ARG A 114 13.82 1.43 -17.92
C ARG A 114 14.49 0.70 -16.76
N ARG A 115 15.83 0.71 -16.76
CA ARG A 115 16.63 0.11 -15.68
C ARG A 115 16.38 0.80 -14.35
N LEU A 116 16.22 2.13 -14.34
CA LEU A 116 15.85 2.86 -13.13
C LEU A 116 14.47 2.43 -12.59
N MET A 117 13.44 2.38 -13.43
CA MET A 117 12.10 1.95 -13.00
C MET A 117 12.10 0.52 -12.44
N TRP A 118 12.91 -0.38 -13.01
CA TRP A 118 13.12 -1.72 -12.49
C TRP A 118 13.77 -1.71 -11.11
N TRP A 119 14.90 -1.01 -10.95
CA TRP A 119 15.57 -0.89 -9.65
C TRP A 119 14.69 -0.22 -8.59
N GLN A 120 13.87 0.73 -8.98
CA GLN A 120 12.91 1.36 -8.08
C GLN A 120 11.86 0.35 -7.62
N THR A 121 11.37 -0.50 -8.52
CA THR A 121 10.43 -1.58 -8.17
C THR A 121 11.08 -2.57 -7.21
N VAL A 122 12.30 -3.02 -7.51
CA VAL A 122 13.05 -3.94 -6.63
C VAL A 122 13.29 -3.31 -5.25
N TRP A 123 13.66 -2.03 -5.18
CA TRP A 123 13.84 -1.31 -3.91
C TRP A 123 12.58 -1.34 -3.05
N TRP A 124 11.43 -0.96 -3.63
CA TRP A 124 10.16 -0.93 -2.91
C TRP A 124 9.70 -2.33 -2.48
N THR A 125 9.88 -3.34 -3.33
CA THR A 125 9.54 -4.73 -2.98
C THR A 125 10.45 -5.27 -1.88
N ALA A 126 11.76 -5.06 -1.99
CA ALA A 126 12.73 -5.53 -0.99
C ALA A 126 12.50 -4.85 0.36
N TRP A 127 12.35 -3.52 0.36
CA TRP A 127 12.12 -2.76 1.59
C TRP A 127 10.75 -3.08 2.20
N GLY A 128 9.71 -3.23 1.38
CA GLY A 128 8.40 -3.70 1.81
C GLY A 128 8.46 -5.09 2.46
N GLY A 129 9.25 -6.01 1.90
CA GLY A 129 9.50 -7.32 2.49
C GLY A 129 10.17 -7.25 3.85
N VAL A 130 11.19 -6.39 4.01
CA VAL A 130 11.82 -6.13 5.32
C VAL A 130 10.81 -5.60 6.33
N TYR A 131 9.98 -4.64 5.92
CA TYR A 131 8.95 -4.08 6.78
C TYR A 131 7.93 -5.11 7.25
N ILE A 132 7.40 -5.92 6.32
CA ILE A 132 6.46 -7.01 6.63
C ILE A 132 7.10 -8.02 7.58
N ALA A 133 8.37 -8.38 7.38
CA ALA A 133 9.06 -9.31 8.27
C ALA A 133 9.19 -8.75 9.69
N VAL A 134 9.60 -7.49 9.82
CA VAL A 134 9.74 -6.82 11.13
C VAL A 134 8.38 -6.70 11.84
N THR A 135 7.34 -6.27 11.14
CA THR A 135 6.01 -6.13 11.74
C THR A 135 5.40 -7.48 12.11
N ALA A 136 5.64 -8.54 11.31
CA ALA A 136 5.20 -9.89 11.64
C ALA A 136 5.87 -10.41 12.93
N VAL A 137 7.16 -10.18 13.12
CA VAL A 137 7.88 -10.55 14.35
C VAL A 137 7.33 -9.80 15.57
N VAL A 138 7.12 -8.48 15.44
CA VAL A 138 6.55 -7.67 16.53
C VAL A 138 5.14 -8.13 16.87
N ALA A 139 4.31 -8.42 15.87
CA ALA A 139 2.94 -8.92 16.07
C ALA A 139 2.91 -10.28 16.76
N TRP A 140 3.95 -11.10 16.61
CA TRP A 140 4.04 -12.41 17.25
C TRP A 140 4.55 -12.36 18.69
N VAL A 141 5.48 -11.45 18.99
CA VAL A 141 6.21 -11.43 20.28
C VAL A 141 5.64 -10.43 21.28
N ALA A 142 5.06 -9.32 20.81
CA ALA A 142 4.65 -8.22 21.67
C ALA A 142 3.20 -8.33 22.15
N ASP A 143 2.89 -7.61 23.23
CA ASP A 143 1.51 -7.40 23.68
C ASP A 143 0.67 -6.72 22.60
N ILE A 144 -0.63 -7.05 22.56
CA ILE A 144 -1.55 -6.52 21.55
C ILE A 144 -1.59 -4.98 21.52
N THR A 145 -1.47 -4.33 22.67
CA THR A 145 -1.49 -2.87 22.79
C THR A 145 -0.26 -2.26 22.12
N PHE A 146 0.91 -2.86 22.36
CA PHE A 146 2.16 -2.42 21.75
C PHE A 146 2.21 -2.75 20.26
N ALA A 147 1.84 -3.98 19.87
CA ALA A 147 1.83 -4.42 18.49
C ALA A 147 0.92 -3.54 17.62
N PHE A 148 -0.27 -3.19 18.14
CA PHE A 148 -1.17 -2.26 17.46
C PHE A 148 -0.57 -0.86 17.34
N GLY A 149 0.01 -0.30 18.42
CA GLY A 149 0.67 1.01 18.37
C GLY A 149 1.87 1.05 17.39
N TRP A 150 2.66 -0.02 17.36
CA TRP A 150 3.77 -0.18 16.43
C TRP A 150 3.31 -0.20 14.97
N CYS A 151 2.27 -0.97 14.65
CA CYS A 151 1.75 -1.10 13.29
C CYS A 151 0.95 0.13 12.83
N ALA A 152 0.10 0.70 13.70
CA ALA A 152 -0.83 1.76 13.33
C ALA A 152 -0.22 3.17 13.34
N ALA A 153 0.70 3.46 14.26
CA ALA A 153 1.14 4.84 14.50
C ALA A 153 2.65 5.06 14.31
N GLY A 154 3.50 4.09 14.64
CA GLY A 154 4.95 4.30 14.66
C GLY A 154 5.67 3.88 13.39
N SER A 155 5.63 2.57 13.09
CA SER A 155 6.54 1.95 12.14
C SER A 155 6.23 2.31 10.68
N PHE A 156 4.95 2.56 10.33
CA PHE A 156 4.54 2.88 8.97
C PHE A 156 5.18 4.18 8.46
N PHE A 157 5.18 5.25 9.27
CA PHE A 157 5.76 6.53 8.85
C PHE A 157 7.29 6.48 8.79
N LEU A 158 7.94 5.76 9.71
CA LEU A 158 9.37 5.53 9.65
C LEU A 158 9.76 4.73 8.41
N PHE A 159 9.00 3.68 8.10
CA PHE A 159 9.15 2.91 6.88
C PHE A 159 9.01 3.80 5.64
N ALA A 160 7.91 4.56 5.55
CA ALA A 160 7.63 5.44 4.41
C ALA A 160 8.70 6.52 4.22
N LEU A 161 9.20 7.09 5.31
CA LEU A 161 10.26 8.09 5.28
C LEU A 161 11.58 7.48 4.76
N LEU A 162 12.04 6.39 5.37
CA LEU A 162 13.30 5.73 4.98
C LEU A 162 13.24 5.19 3.55
N SER A 163 12.12 4.56 3.18
CA SER A 163 11.89 4.03 1.84
C SER A 163 11.83 5.15 0.81
N GLY A 164 11.16 6.26 1.14
CA GLY A 164 11.03 7.45 0.31
C GLY A 164 12.37 8.14 0.08
N VAL A 165 13.18 8.33 1.13
CA VAL A 165 14.54 8.89 1.02
C VAL A 165 15.42 8.01 0.13
N GLY A 166 15.42 6.69 0.34
CA GLY A 166 16.18 5.76 -0.50
C GLY A 166 15.71 5.78 -1.97
N SER A 167 14.39 5.81 -2.19
CA SER A 167 13.77 5.96 -3.51
C SER A 167 14.19 7.25 -4.21
N TYR A 168 14.19 8.37 -3.47
CA TYR A 168 14.62 9.66 -4.00
C TYR A 168 16.10 9.66 -4.41
N MET A 169 16.98 9.12 -3.57
CA MET A 169 18.41 9.03 -3.89
C MET A 169 18.67 8.13 -5.11
N LEU A 170 18.00 6.99 -5.17
CA LEU A 170 18.09 6.06 -6.31
C LEU A 170 17.60 6.70 -7.60
N SER A 171 16.49 7.42 -7.54
CA SER A 171 15.92 8.17 -8.66
C SER A 171 16.87 9.25 -9.16
N LYS A 172 17.42 10.06 -8.26
CA LYS A 172 18.38 11.11 -8.60
C LYS A 172 19.61 10.52 -9.30
N TRP A 173 20.20 9.48 -8.72
CA TRP A 173 21.37 8.82 -9.28
C TRP A 173 21.09 8.16 -10.65
N GLY A 174 19.94 7.50 -10.79
CA GLY A 174 19.54 6.88 -12.05
C GLY A 174 19.31 7.89 -13.17
N LEU A 175 18.66 9.02 -12.87
CA LEU A 175 18.43 10.09 -13.83
C LEU A 175 19.72 10.83 -14.20
N GLU A 176 20.65 11.00 -13.26
CA GLU A 176 21.98 11.53 -13.55
C GLU A 176 22.78 10.61 -14.46
N ARG A 177 22.71 9.29 -14.24
CA ARG A 177 23.32 8.29 -15.12
C ARG A 177 22.74 8.32 -16.52
N GLU A 178 21.41 8.34 -16.63
CA GLU A 178 20.74 8.49 -17.92
C GLU A 178 21.19 9.79 -18.61
N ARG A 179 21.24 10.92 -17.90
CA ARG A 179 21.69 12.20 -18.47
C ARG A 179 23.12 12.12 -19.02
N ARG A 180 24.02 11.42 -18.33
CA ARG A 180 25.41 11.19 -18.78
C ARG A 180 25.47 10.32 -20.02
N GLU A 181 24.72 9.22 -20.06
CA GLU A 181 24.62 8.32 -21.22
C GLU A 181 24.17 9.09 -22.48
N TRP A 182 23.16 9.94 -22.35
CA TRP A 182 22.66 10.77 -23.45
C TRP A 182 23.66 11.85 -23.89
N ALA A 183 24.41 12.43 -22.95
CA ALA A 183 25.46 13.40 -23.29
C ALA A 183 26.58 12.74 -24.11
N LEU A 184 27.05 11.56 -23.69
CA LEU A 184 28.08 10.81 -24.41
C LEU A 184 27.62 10.41 -25.82
N GLY A 185 26.39 9.94 -25.97
CA GLY A 185 25.81 9.60 -27.28
C GLY A 185 25.77 10.78 -28.24
N ARG A 186 25.40 11.98 -27.75
CA ARG A 186 25.42 13.20 -28.57
C ARG A 186 26.83 13.59 -29.03
N HIS A 187 27.83 13.45 -28.16
CA HIS A 187 29.22 13.73 -28.52
C HIS A 187 29.71 12.75 -29.58
N ALA A 188 29.42 11.45 -29.44
CA ALA A 188 29.80 10.43 -30.42
C ALA A 188 29.21 10.71 -31.80
N HIS A 189 27.90 10.99 -31.89
CA HIS A 189 27.25 11.34 -33.16
C HIS A 189 27.84 12.60 -33.80
N THR A 190 28.16 13.62 -33.01
CA THR A 190 28.76 14.86 -33.52
C THR A 190 30.14 14.60 -34.12
N GLU A 191 30.97 13.78 -33.47
CA GLU A 191 32.30 13.44 -33.96
C GLU A 191 32.24 12.55 -35.22
N GLU A 192 31.32 11.58 -35.28
CA GLU A 192 31.08 10.79 -36.48
C GLU A 192 30.63 11.64 -37.68
N GLU A 193 29.74 12.61 -37.47
CA GLU A 193 29.32 13.54 -38.51
C GLU A 193 30.48 14.40 -39.03
N LYS A 194 31.33 14.92 -38.14
CA LYS A 194 32.55 15.64 -38.52
C LYS A 194 33.48 14.76 -39.34
N MET A 195 33.68 13.50 -38.94
CA MET A 195 34.50 12.54 -39.69
C MET A 195 33.90 12.21 -41.05
N ARG A 196 32.58 11.99 -41.16
CA ARG A 196 31.89 11.76 -42.44
C ARG A 196 32.05 12.97 -43.38
N ARG A 197 31.89 14.19 -42.86
CA ARG A 197 32.09 15.42 -43.64
C ARG A 197 33.54 15.59 -44.09
N SER A 198 34.53 15.28 -43.25
CA SER A 198 35.95 15.38 -43.61
C SER A 198 36.37 14.35 -44.67
N ARG A 199 35.83 13.12 -44.62
CA ARG A 199 36.00 12.11 -45.67
C ARG A 199 35.38 12.56 -46.99
N ARG A 200 34.15 13.09 -46.97
CA ARG A 200 33.48 13.59 -48.17
C ARG A 200 34.26 14.74 -48.82
N ARG A 201 34.83 15.66 -48.04
CA ARG A 201 35.69 16.73 -48.58
C ARG A 201 36.96 16.19 -49.23
N ARG A 202 37.62 15.21 -48.62
CA ARG A 202 38.83 14.58 -49.20
C ARG A 202 38.54 13.87 -50.52
N GLY A 203 37.46 13.09 -50.59
CA GLY A 203 37.07 12.40 -51.82
C GLY A 203 36.59 13.31 -52.98
N VAL A 204 36.31 14.59 -52.72
CA VAL A 204 35.99 15.58 -53.77
C VAL A 204 37.25 16.28 -54.30
N VAL A 205 38.36 16.24 -53.56
CA VAL A 205 39.63 16.89 -53.96
C VAL A 205 40.51 15.94 -54.80
N GLU A 206 40.24 14.63 -54.77
CA GLU A 206 40.98 13.60 -55.54
C GLU A 206 40.36 13.26 -56.91
N VAL A 207 39.43 14.08 -57.42
CA VAL A 207 38.82 13.96 -58.76
C VAL A 207 39.14 15.19 -59.58
#